data_AF-A0A433QHH4-F1
#
_entry.id   AF-A0A433QHH4-F1
#
_cell.length_a   1.000
_cell.length_b   1.000
_cell.length_c   1.000
_cell.angle_alpha   90.00
_cell.angle_beta   90.00
_cell.angle_gamma   90.00
#
_symmetry.space_group_name_H-M   'P 1'
#
loop_
_entity.id
_entity.type
_entity.pdbx_description
1 polymer ?
#
loop_
_entity_poly.entity_id
_entity_poly.type
_entity_poly.pdbx_seq_one_letter_code
_entity_poly.pdbx_strand_id
1 'polypeptide(L)'
;MSHLVYGSCNIHLQNALALYGLSQFMVALVKEYLMDPDLSDEENAANLLALEQFWLNWLFDFPIKLLPTAGSSLGLRHTDETKAKISASLTGNFAGVNNPCWGRTGELNPLYGVLPPNAKSISIYTLDGVLLQSFSSQFAAASWLNVSVTTVRKYAQSVPFGSNLSSNVGKPRFGRLVVGMVVLTPFVLGVVIGLLLSDGHLQQRQPTWNARLGFVQAGVPHFGVQFFTRSLPCFTELYLLFNIGGIKAIPANIYFLLCEVALAHWIMGDAYRLSAGLALCTDSFSISDVVRLMNVLMIRHQLE
;
A
#
# COMPACT_ATOMS: atom_id res chain seq x y z
N MET A 1 25.55 -19.47 7.80
CA MET A 1 24.68 -20.45 7.09
C MET A 1 23.22 -20.40 7.55
N SER A 2 22.93 -20.17 8.84
CA SER A 2 21.56 -20.00 9.37
C SER A 2 20.71 -18.99 8.57
N HIS A 3 21.29 -17.84 8.18
CA HIS A 3 20.60 -16.82 7.38
C HIS A 3 20.08 -17.27 6.00
N LEU A 4 20.66 -18.33 5.42
CA LEU A 4 20.23 -18.85 4.10
C LEU A 4 19.11 -19.88 4.21
N VAL A 5 18.97 -20.51 5.39
CA VAL A 5 18.04 -21.63 5.62
C VAL A 5 16.71 -21.14 6.21
N TYR A 6 16.69 -19.98 6.90
CA TYR A 6 15.50 -19.47 7.61
C TYR A 6 14.75 -18.34 6.90
N GLY A 7 14.91 -18.17 5.58
CA GLY A 7 14.15 -17.15 4.83
C GLY A 7 14.43 -15.70 5.26
N SER A 8 15.57 -15.46 5.91
CA SER A 8 16.02 -14.13 6.35
C SER A 8 17.06 -13.50 5.43
N CYS A 9 17.32 -14.11 4.27
CA CYS A 9 18.22 -13.58 3.23
C CYS A 9 17.45 -12.72 2.20
N ASN A 10 18.15 -12.14 1.22
CA ASN A 10 17.55 -11.32 0.16
C ASN A 10 16.46 -12.09 -0.63
N ILE A 11 15.31 -11.45 -0.92
CA ILE A 11 14.17 -12.09 -1.61
C ILE A 11 14.53 -12.71 -2.97
N HIS A 12 15.45 -12.10 -3.71
CA HIS A 12 15.92 -12.63 -4.99
C HIS A 12 16.70 -13.93 -4.80
N LEU A 13 17.52 -14.01 -3.74
CA LEU A 13 18.25 -15.22 -3.39
C LEU A 13 17.29 -16.32 -2.90
N GLN A 14 16.27 -15.97 -2.11
CA GLN A 14 15.24 -16.93 -1.70
C GLN A 14 14.50 -17.53 -2.91
N ASN A 15 14.09 -16.70 -3.85
CA ASN A 15 13.41 -17.15 -5.06
C ASN A 15 14.32 -18.04 -5.93
N ALA A 16 15.60 -17.70 -6.06
CA ALA A 16 16.57 -18.50 -6.81
C ALA A 16 16.81 -19.87 -6.12
N LEU A 17 16.96 -19.88 -4.80
CA LEU A 17 17.11 -21.11 -4.02
C LEU A 17 15.87 -22.00 -4.09
N ALA A 18 14.66 -21.42 -4.08
CA ALA A 18 13.42 -22.15 -4.23
C ALA A 18 13.25 -22.77 -5.62
N LEU A 19 13.73 -22.07 -6.66
CA LEU A 19 13.59 -22.53 -8.05
C LEU A 19 14.62 -23.61 -8.42
N TYR A 20 15.89 -23.44 -8.03
CA TYR A 20 16.98 -24.31 -8.48
C TYR A 20 17.50 -25.26 -7.39
N GLY A 21 17.11 -25.06 -6.13
CA GLY A 21 17.59 -25.85 -4.98
C GLY A 21 18.98 -25.44 -4.50
N LEU A 22 19.23 -25.54 -3.19
CA LEU A 22 20.50 -25.15 -2.56
C LEU A 22 21.71 -25.93 -3.10
N SER A 23 21.51 -27.17 -3.56
CA SER A 23 22.59 -28.01 -4.12
C SER A 23 23.20 -27.48 -5.41
N GLN A 24 22.52 -26.55 -6.10
CA GLN A 24 23.03 -25.89 -7.31
C GLN A 24 23.84 -24.62 -7.02
N PHE A 25 23.90 -24.18 -5.76
CA PHE A 25 24.62 -22.98 -5.36
C PHE A 25 25.82 -23.33 -4.48
N MET A 26 26.95 -22.69 -4.75
CA MET A 26 28.09 -22.66 -3.83
C MET A 26 28.06 -21.32 -3.10
N VAL A 27 27.80 -21.34 -1.79
CA VAL A 27 27.82 -20.14 -0.96
C VAL A 27 28.90 -20.29 0.11
N ALA A 28 29.86 -19.37 0.09
CA ALA A 28 30.90 -19.26 1.09
C ALA A 28 30.70 -17.97 1.91
N LEU A 29 30.77 -18.08 3.23
CA LEU A 29 30.81 -16.90 4.09
C LEU A 29 32.23 -16.33 4.02
N VAL A 30 32.37 -15.16 3.40
CA VAL A 30 33.68 -14.50 3.24
C VAL A 30 34.05 -13.71 4.49
N LYS A 31 33.13 -12.89 5.01
CA LYS A 31 33.35 -12.08 6.21
C LYS A 31 32.02 -11.75 6.88
N GLU A 32 32.02 -11.79 8.20
CA GLU A 32 30.94 -11.28 9.05
C GLU A 32 31.38 -9.94 9.66
N TYR A 33 30.45 -8.98 9.70
CA TYR A 33 30.62 -7.70 10.38
C TYR A 33 29.66 -7.67 11.58
N LEU A 34 30.22 -7.49 12.77
CA LEU A 34 29.46 -7.31 14.00
C LEU A 34 29.40 -5.82 14.29
N MET A 35 28.19 -5.30 14.54
CA MET A 35 28.03 -3.90 14.90
C MET A 35 28.71 -3.63 16.23
N ASP A 36 29.49 -2.56 16.29
CA ASP A 36 30.12 -2.11 17.52
C ASP A 36 29.11 -1.26 18.30
N PRO A 37 28.70 -1.69 19.52
CA PRO A 37 27.73 -0.94 20.31
C PRO A 37 28.28 0.40 20.83
N ASP A 38 29.60 0.61 20.79
CA ASP A 38 30.24 1.85 21.22
C ASP A 38 30.33 2.92 20.10
N LEU A 39 29.98 2.55 18.87
CA LEU A 39 29.95 3.45 17.70
C LEU A 39 28.52 3.88 17.34
N SER A 40 28.39 5.07 16.74
CA SER A 40 27.10 5.53 16.19
C SER A 40 26.63 4.66 15.02
N ASP A 41 25.33 4.75 14.69
CA ASP A 41 24.75 4.07 13.53
C ASP A 41 25.42 4.53 12.22
N GLU A 42 25.77 5.82 12.11
CA GLU A 42 26.47 6.37 10.95
C GLU A 42 27.89 5.81 10.82
N GLU A 43 28.63 5.67 11.92
CA GLU A 43 29.99 5.11 11.93
C GLU A 43 30.00 3.62 11.62
N ASN A 44 29.08 2.85 12.20
CA ASN A 44 28.89 1.44 11.87
C ASN A 44 28.53 1.26 10.37
N ALA A 45 27.66 2.12 9.82
CA ALA A 45 27.31 2.09 8.40
C ALA A 45 28.50 2.44 7.49
N ALA A 46 29.31 3.43 7.86
CA ALA A 46 30.52 3.80 7.12
C ALA A 46 31.55 2.65 7.11
N ASN A 47 31.74 1.99 8.25
CA ASN A 47 32.62 0.83 8.37
C ASN A 47 32.15 -0.36 7.53
N LEU A 48 30.84 -0.63 7.53
CA LEU A 48 30.24 -1.66 6.68
C LEU A 48 30.43 -1.34 5.18
N LEU A 49 30.22 -0.09 4.77
CA LEU A 49 30.44 0.35 3.38
C LEU A 49 31.91 0.24 2.96
N ALA A 50 32.85 0.58 3.85
CA ALA A 50 34.28 0.44 3.58
C ALA A 50 34.67 -1.04 3.38
N LEU A 51 34.07 -1.93 4.17
CA LEU A 51 34.27 -3.38 4.04
C LEU A 51 33.67 -3.92 2.74
N GLU A 52 32.47 -3.47 2.36
CA GLU A 52 31.86 -3.79 1.06
C GLU A 52 32.75 -3.33 -0.11
N GLN A 53 33.28 -2.09 -0.04
CA GLN A 53 34.16 -1.55 -1.07
C GLN A 53 35.47 -2.34 -1.20
N PHE A 54 36.06 -2.80 -0.09
CA PHE A 54 37.26 -3.66 -0.10
C PHE A 54 37.02 -4.94 -0.91
N TRP A 55 35.89 -5.62 -0.67
CA TRP A 55 35.55 -6.86 -1.39
C TRP A 55 35.12 -6.61 -2.83
N LEU A 56 34.44 -5.49 -3.12
CA LEU A 56 34.15 -5.07 -4.49
C LEU A 56 35.44 -4.83 -5.28
N ASN A 57 36.43 -4.14 -4.69
CA ASN A 57 37.72 -3.90 -5.34
C ASN A 57 38.42 -5.22 -5.69
N TRP A 58 38.44 -6.18 -4.77
CA TRP A 58 38.96 -7.53 -5.04
C TRP A 58 38.17 -8.26 -6.13
N LEU A 59 36.85 -8.10 -6.17
CA LEU A 59 35.99 -8.71 -7.19
C LEU A 59 36.22 -8.10 -8.59
N PHE A 60 36.55 -6.81 -8.68
CA PHE A 60 36.82 -6.12 -9.95
C PHE A 60 38.20 -6.37 -10.55
N ASP A 61 39.06 -7.12 -9.86
CA ASP A 61 40.22 -7.76 -10.51
C ASP A 61 39.78 -8.81 -11.55
N PHE A 62 38.50 -9.22 -11.51
CA PHE A 62 37.84 -10.02 -12.54
C PHE A 62 36.98 -9.14 -13.47
N PRO A 63 36.84 -9.47 -14.78
CA PRO A 63 36.12 -8.66 -15.75
C PRO A 63 34.59 -8.77 -15.63
N ILE A 64 34.04 -8.34 -14.49
CA ILE A 64 32.61 -8.41 -14.15
C ILE A 64 32.00 -7.00 -14.19
N LYS A 65 30.78 -6.87 -14.73
CA LYS A 65 30.08 -5.59 -14.93
C LYS A 65 29.10 -5.27 -13.79
N LEU A 66 29.62 -5.07 -12.58
CA LEU A 66 28.87 -4.56 -11.43
C LEU A 66 29.17 -3.07 -11.19
N LEU A 67 28.41 -2.41 -10.31
CA LEU A 67 28.72 -1.02 -9.92
C LEU A 67 30.03 -1.00 -9.12
N PRO A 68 31.00 -0.13 -9.47
CA PRO A 68 32.32 -0.11 -8.83
C PRO A 68 32.31 0.47 -7.41
N THR A 69 31.24 1.16 -7.03
CA THR A 69 31.16 1.88 -5.74
C THR A 69 30.09 1.26 -4.85
N ALA A 70 30.50 0.81 -3.66
CA ALA A 70 29.62 0.29 -2.62
C ALA A 70 28.54 1.31 -2.22
N GLY A 71 27.32 0.85 -1.98
CA GLY A 71 26.20 1.71 -1.57
C GLY A 71 25.67 2.71 -2.62
N SER A 72 26.27 2.80 -3.81
CA SER A 72 25.79 3.68 -4.87
C SER A 72 24.53 3.10 -5.53
N SER A 73 23.46 3.90 -5.58
CA SER A 73 22.25 3.60 -6.38
C SER A 73 22.28 4.21 -7.78
N LEU A 74 23.33 4.98 -8.09
CA LEU A 74 23.51 5.58 -9.41
C LEU A 74 24.00 4.49 -10.35
N GLY A 75 23.11 4.02 -11.23
CA GLY A 75 23.45 3.02 -12.24
C GLY A 75 24.71 3.41 -13.04
N LEU A 76 25.42 2.40 -13.56
CA LEU A 76 26.63 2.61 -14.35
C LEU A 76 26.29 3.46 -15.60
N ARG A 77 26.80 4.69 -15.66
CA ARG A 77 26.71 5.50 -16.87
C ARG A 77 27.67 4.92 -17.91
N HIS A 78 27.23 4.82 -19.16
CA HIS A 78 28.12 4.44 -20.25
C HIS A 78 29.35 5.36 -20.29
N THR A 79 30.52 4.79 -20.56
CA THR A 79 31.73 5.57 -20.83
C THR A 79 31.50 6.48 -22.04
N ASP A 80 32.21 7.60 -22.11
CA ASP A 80 32.03 8.54 -23.22
C ASP A 80 32.38 7.89 -24.56
N GLU A 81 33.35 6.98 -24.59
CA GLU A 81 33.64 6.12 -25.76
C GLU A 81 32.44 5.25 -26.16
N THR A 82 31.76 4.62 -25.19
CA THR A 82 30.59 3.78 -25.46
C THR A 82 29.42 4.64 -25.93
N LYS A 83 29.20 5.81 -25.33
CA LYS A 83 28.20 6.78 -25.80
C LYS A 83 28.50 7.23 -27.22
N ALA A 84 29.77 7.47 -27.56
CA ALA A 84 30.18 7.84 -28.91
C ALA A 84 29.89 6.72 -29.92
N LYS A 85 30.19 5.45 -29.58
CA LYS A 85 29.86 4.28 -30.42
C LYS A 85 28.35 4.11 -30.63
N ILE A 86 27.55 4.28 -29.58
CA ILE A 86 26.08 4.25 -29.66
C ILE A 86 25.55 5.41 -30.50
N SER A 87 26.12 6.61 -30.34
CA SER A 87 25.76 7.77 -31.14
C SER A 87 26.11 7.57 -32.62
N ALA A 88 27.23 6.91 -32.91
CA ALA A 88 27.65 6.60 -34.28
C ALA A 88 26.78 5.52 -34.93
N SER A 89 26.20 4.60 -34.14
CA SER A 89 25.29 3.56 -34.66
C SER A 89 23.86 4.06 -34.91
N LEU A 90 23.47 5.21 -34.37
CA LEU A 90 22.17 5.84 -34.60
C LEU A 90 22.17 6.61 -35.93
N THR A 91 21.61 6.01 -36.98
CA THR A 91 21.61 6.55 -38.36
C THR A 91 20.29 7.23 -38.78
N GLY A 92 19.35 7.43 -37.86
CA GLY A 92 18.04 8.02 -38.18
C GLY A 92 18.09 9.51 -38.51
N ASN A 93 17.13 9.98 -39.32
CA ASN A 93 17.02 11.39 -39.73
C ASN A 93 16.95 12.40 -38.55
N PHE A 94 16.50 11.96 -37.37
CA PHE A 94 16.42 12.76 -36.14
C PHE A 94 17.44 12.32 -35.08
N ALA A 95 18.60 11.82 -35.50
CA ALA A 95 19.70 11.45 -34.61
C ALA A 95 20.68 12.60 -34.38
N GLY A 96 21.22 12.70 -33.17
CA GLY A 96 22.21 13.71 -32.79
C GLY A 96 21.72 15.14 -33.05
N VAL A 97 22.61 15.98 -33.60
CA VAL A 97 22.36 17.41 -33.90
C VAL A 97 21.17 17.66 -34.83
N ASN A 98 20.75 16.66 -35.60
CA ASN A 98 19.60 16.76 -36.50
C ASN A 98 18.26 16.64 -35.76
N ASN A 99 18.27 16.25 -34.49
CA ASN A 99 17.07 16.25 -33.66
C ASN A 99 16.70 17.70 -33.27
N PRO A 100 15.45 18.16 -33.50
CA PRO A 100 15.00 19.49 -33.10
C PRO A 100 15.14 19.78 -31.60
N CYS A 101 15.20 18.73 -30.76
CA CYS A 101 15.38 18.82 -29.32
C CYS A 101 16.85 18.67 -28.87
N TRP A 102 17.81 18.52 -29.80
CA TRP A 102 19.22 18.33 -29.46
C TRP A 102 19.81 19.57 -28.78
N GLY A 103 20.44 19.38 -27.63
CA GLY A 103 21.06 20.45 -26.84
C GLY A 103 20.07 21.43 -26.18
N ARG A 104 18.76 21.19 -26.28
CA ARG A 104 17.72 22.06 -25.72
C ARG A 104 17.14 21.47 -24.44
N THR A 105 17.18 22.22 -23.35
CA THR A 105 16.62 21.83 -22.04
C THR A 105 15.77 22.97 -21.46
N GLY A 106 14.84 22.62 -20.57
CA GLY A 106 13.94 23.62 -19.96
C GLY A 106 13.16 24.39 -21.02
N GLU A 107 13.05 25.71 -20.85
CA GLU A 107 12.31 26.63 -21.72
C GLU A 107 12.76 26.63 -23.18
N LEU A 108 13.99 26.20 -23.46
CA LEU A 108 14.51 26.08 -24.82
C LEU A 108 13.94 24.87 -25.56
N ASN A 109 13.34 23.93 -24.85
CA ASN A 109 12.71 22.76 -25.46
C ASN A 109 11.37 23.17 -26.11
N PRO A 110 11.11 22.86 -27.40
CA PRO A 110 9.86 23.21 -28.07
C PRO A 110 8.60 22.58 -27.44
N LEU A 111 8.76 21.59 -26.57
CA LEU A 111 7.67 20.95 -25.80
C LEU A 111 7.57 21.49 -24.36
N TYR A 112 8.36 22.50 -23.98
CA TYR A 112 8.32 23.06 -22.64
C TYR A 112 6.97 23.73 -22.36
N GLY A 113 6.35 23.40 -21.23
CA GLY A 113 5.03 23.89 -20.85
C GLY A 113 3.86 23.28 -21.64
N VAL A 114 4.12 22.45 -22.66
CA VAL A 114 3.07 21.78 -23.43
C VAL A 114 2.50 20.62 -22.61
N LEU A 115 1.19 20.63 -22.40
CA LEU A 115 0.47 19.54 -21.76
C LEU A 115 0.43 18.32 -22.71
N PRO A 116 0.93 17.15 -22.28
CA PRO A 116 0.87 15.97 -23.13
C PRO A 116 -0.58 15.48 -23.29
N PRO A 117 -0.95 14.85 -24.43
CA PRO A 117 -2.33 14.43 -24.70
C PRO A 117 -2.90 13.44 -23.68
N ASN A 118 -2.04 12.69 -22.99
CA ASN A 118 -2.38 11.72 -21.95
C ASN A 118 -2.24 12.29 -20.52
N ALA A 119 -2.14 13.61 -20.38
CA ALA A 119 -2.13 14.27 -19.07
C ALA A 119 -3.42 13.95 -18.30
N LYS A 120 -3.26 13.58 -17.02
CA LYS A 120 -4.39 13.33 -16.12
C LYS A 120 -4.73 14.59 -15.35
N SER A 121 -6.01 14.96 -15.37
CA SER A 121 -6.54 16.03 -14.52
C SER A 121 -6.52 15.62 -13.05
N ILE A 122 -6.35 16.60 -12.17
CA ILE A 122 -6.36 16.40 -10.72
C ILE A 122 -7.36 17.35 -10.10
N SER A 123 -8.26 16.82 -9.28
CA SER A 123 -9.21 17.60 -8.50
C SER A 123 -8.85 17.51 -7.02
N ILE A 124 -8.87 18.66 -6.34
CA ILE A 124 -8.61 18.79 -4.91
C ILE A 124 -9.94 19.09 -4.22
N TYR A 125 -10.20 18.38 -3.13
CA TYR A 125 -11.44 18.50 -2.35
C TYR A 125 -11.12 18.91 -0.91
N THR A 126 -12.07 19.58 -0.25
CA THR A 126 -12.05 19.80 1.19
C THR A 126 -12.30 18.48 1.94
N LEU A 127 -12.08 18.47 3.26
CA LEU A 127 -12.35 17.31 4.12
C LEU A 127 -13.85 16.91 4.08
N ASP A 128 -14.73 17.88 3.87
CA ASP A 128 -16.17 17.68 3.74
C ASP A 128 -16.60 17.20 2.33
N GLY A 129 -15.65 16.96 1.43
CA GLY A 129 -15.89 16.47 0.07
C GLY A 129 -16.32 17.55 -0.93
N VAL A 130 -16.19 18.83 -0.58
CA VAL A 130 -16.49 19.95 -1.50
C VAL A 130 -15.32 20.16 -2.45
N LEU A 131 -15.58 20.25 -3.75
CA LEU A 131 -14.54 20.52 -4.75
C LEU A 131 -13.95 21.92 -4.51
N LEU A 132 -12.63 21.98 -4.28
CA LEU A 132 -11.92 23.23 -4.09
C LEU A 132 -11.38 23.76 -5.42
N GLN A 133 -10.67 22.91 -6.17
CA GLN A 133 -10.11 23.29 -7.46
C GLN A 133 -9.75 22.07 -8.32
N SER A 134 -9.82 22.22 -9.64
CA SER A 134 -9.35 21.24 -10.60
C SER A 134 -8.19 21.79 -11.44
N PHE A 135 -7.23 20.93 -11.73
CA PHE A 135 -6.04 21.21 -12.52
C PHE A 135 -5.97 20.26 -13.71
N SER A 136 -5.48 20.75 -14.85
CA SER A 136 -5.27 19.96 -16.06
C SER A 136 -4.09 18.98 -15.97
N SER A 137 -3.20 19.16 -14.98
CA SER A 137 -2.06 18.25 -14.77
C SER A 137 -1.59 18.18 -13.32
N GLN A 138 -0.83 17.12 -13.05
CA GLN A 138 -0.13 16.88 -11.79
C GLN A 138 0.89 17.97 -11.47
N PHE A 139 1.52 18.55 -12.50
CA PHE A 139 2.52 19.59 -12.36
C PHE A 139 1.89 20.89 -11.85
N ALA A 140 0.77 21.29 -12.45
CA ALA A 140 0.02 22.48 -12.02
C ALA A 140 -0.50 22.34 -10.58
N ALA A 141 -1.05 21.17 -10.23
CA ALA A 141 -1.51 20.89 -8.87
C ALA A 141 -0.34 20.91 -7.85
N ALA A 142 0.81 20.32 -8.21
CA ALA A 142 1.99 20.29 -7.35
C ALA A 142 2.58 21.69 -7.10
N SER A 143 2.61 22.52 -8.14
CA SER A 143 3.06 23.92 -8.02
C SER A 143 2.12 24.72 -7.14
N TRP A 144 0.79 24.55 -7.26
CA TRP A 144 -0.18 25.23 -6.41
C TRP A 144 -0.09 24.79 -4.94
N LEU A 145 0.09 23.49 -4.70
CA LEU A 145 0.26 22.91 -3.36
C LEU A 145 1.65 23.17 -2.75
N ASN A 146 2.60 23.71 -3.52
CA ASN A 146 4.01 23.82 -3.14
C ASN A 146 4.62 22.49 -2.66
N VAL A 147 4.35 21.40 -3.37
CA VAL A 147 4.89 20.06 -3.08
C VAL A 147 5.51 19.43 -4.33
N SER A 148 6.27 18.34 -4.15
CA SER A 148 6.85 17.63 -5.30
C SER A 148 5.78 16.96 -6.17
N VAL A 149 6.00 16.90 -7.48
CA VAL A 149 5.10 16.18 -8.41
C VAL A 149 4.98 14.70 -8.03
N THR A 150 6.06 14.11 -7.51
CA THR A 150 6.06 12.72 -6.99
C THR A 150 5.09 12.55 -5.82
N THR A 151 4.97 13.55 -4.95
CA THR A 151 4.02 13.57 -3.84
C THR A 151 2.59 13.55 -4.39
N VAL A 152 2.25 14.47 -5.29
CA VAL A 152 0.92 14.51 -5.93
C VAL A 152 0.62 13.21 -6.67
N ARG A 153 1.58 12.65 -7.40
CA ARG A 153 1.44 11.36 -8.09
C ARG A 153 1.15 10.22 -7.11
N LYS A 154 1.86 10.15 -5.98
CA LYS A 154 1.63 9.11 -4.97
C LYS A 154 0.21 9.20 -4.41
N TYR A 155 -0.26 10.41 -4.09
CA TYR A 155 -1.62 10.63 -3.58
C TYR A 155 -2.70 10.41 -4.64
N ALA A 156 -2.46 10.78 -5.90
CA ALA A 156 -3.40 10.54 -7.00
C ALA A 156 -3.45 9.06 -7.42
N GLN A 157 -2.33 8.33 -7.32
CA GLN A 157 -2.24 6.90 -7.65
C GLN A 157 -2.59 5.98 -6.48
N SER A 158 -2.61 6.48 -5.25
CA SER A 158 -3.08 5.72 -4.07
C SER A 158 -4.59 5.54 -4.04
N VAL A 159 -5.30 6.03 -5.07
CA VAL A 159 -6.77 6.06 -5.10
C VAL A 159 -7.25 5.22 -6.28
N PRO A 160 -7.68 3.96 -6.06
CA PRO A 160 -8.85 3.47 -6.75
C PRO A 160 -10.02 4.39 -6.37
N PHE A 161 -10.81 4.79 -7.36
CA PHE A 161 -12.04 5.54 -7.14
C PHE A 161 -12.84 4.90 -5.98
N GLY A 162 -12.97 5.61 -4.87
CA GLY A 162 -13.79 5.19 -3.73
C GLY A 162 -13.17 4.28 -2.65
N SER A 163 -11.87 3.94 -2.65
CA SER A 163 -11.28 3.17 -1.53
C SER A 163 -9.90 3.64 -1.07
N ASN A 164 -9.76 3.93 0.24
CA ASN A 164 -8.49 4.23 0.91
C ASN A 164 -7.66 2.96 1.24
N LEU A 165 -7.98 1.81 0.62
CA LEU A 165 -7.42 0.50 1.00
C LEU A 165 -6.80 -0.21 -0.21
N SER A 166 -5.76 0.40 -0.80
CA SER A 166 -4.90 -0.34 -1.73
C SER A 166 -4.01 -1.34 -0.98
N SER A 167 -3.60 -2.43 -1.66
CA SER A 167 -2.61 -3.38 -1.11
C SER A 167 -1.34 -2.65 -0.69
N ASN A 168 -0.88 -2.97 0.52
CA ASN A 168 0.29 -2.37 1.15
C ASN A 168 1.41 -3.40 1.40
N VAL A 169 1.35 -4.56 0.74
CA VAL A 169 2.43 -5.54 0.75
C VAL A 169 3.70 -4.86 0.22
N GLY A 170 4.77 -4.84 1.03
CA GLY A 170 6.03 -4.18 0.69
C GLY A 170 6.08 -2.66 0.87
N LYS A 171 5.00 -2.00 1.34
CA LYS A 171 5.00 -0.55 1.60
C LYS A 171 5.35 -0.23 3.06
N PRO A 172 6.12 0.85 3.33
CA PRO A 172 6.47 1.25 4.70
C PRO A 172 5.23 1.57 5.55
N ARG A 173 5.39 1.53 6.88
CA ARG A 173 4.35 1.94 7.83
C ARG A 173 4.05 3.43 7.63
N PHE A 174 2.77 3.80 7.77
CA PHE A 174 2.40 5.20 7.77
C PHE A 174 2.93 5.89 9.03
N GLY A 175 3.37 7.15 8.89
CA GLY A 175 3.68 7.99 10.02
C GLY A 175 2.43 8.32 10.84
N ARG A 176 2.61 8.66 12.13
CA ARG A 176 1.50 8.96 13.06
C ARG A 176 0.50 9.99 12.53
N LEU A 177 0.98 11.06 11.90
CA LEU A 177 0.13 12.09 11.30
C LEU A 177 -0.74 11.51 10.17
N VAL A 178 -0.13 10.76 9.25
CA VAL A 178 -0.86 10.15 8.13
C VAL A 178 -1.90 9.15 8.62
N VAL A 179 -1.58 8.36 9.65
CA VAL A 179 -2.53 7.42 10.28
C VAL A 179 -3.75 8.15 10.84
N GLY A 180 -3.56 9.32 11.46
CA GLY A 180 -4.65 10.14 12.00
C GLY A 180 -5.50 10.82 10.93
N MET A 181 -4.98 10.98 9.71
CA MET A 181 -5.72 11.57 8.58
C MET A 181 -6.57 10.53 7.82
N VAL A 182 -6.40 9.23 8.08
CA VAL A 182 -7.18 8.20 7.38
C VAL A 182 -8.58 8.14 7.96
N VAL A 183 -9.55 8.57 7.15
CA VAL A 183 -10.98 8.47 7.43
C VAL A 183 -11.65 7.44 6.51
N LEU A 184 -12.74 6.85 6.98
CA LEU A 184 -13.58 5.97 6.17
C LEU A 184 -14.55 6.83 5.35
N THR A 185 -14.57 6.63 4.04
CA THR A 185 -15.58 7.24 3.18
C THR A 185 -16.96 6.65 3.52
N PRO A 186 -18.07 7.35 3.27
CA PRO A 186 -19.42 6.83 3.56
C PRO A 186 -19.68 5.45 2.94
N PHE A 187 -19.16 5.21 1.72
CA PHE A 187 -19.24 3.92 1.06
C PHE A 187 -18.47 2.84 1.82
N VAL A 188 -17.18 3.06 2.11
CA VAL A 188 -16.34 2.08 2.81
C VAL A 188 -16.86 1.86 4.23
N LEU A 189 -17.35 2.91 4.90
CA LEU A 189 -18.03 2.78 6.18
C LEU A 189 -19.22 1.84 6.06
N GLY A 190 -20.09 2.01 5.06
CA GLY A 190 -21.20 1.09 4.79
C GLY A 190 -20.74 -0.36 4.62
N VAL A 191 -19.71 -0.60 3.80
CA VAL A 191 -19.10 -1.94 3.63
C VAL A 191 -18.64 -2.50 4.97
N VAL A 192 -17.89 -1.71 5.75
CA VAL A 192 -17.35 -2.14 7.05
C VAL A 192 -18.48 -2.43 8.03
N ILE A 193 -19.53 -1.60 8.10
CA ILE A 193 -20.69 -1.85 8.97
C ILE A 193 -21.39 -3.15 8.57
N GLY A 194 -21.64 -3.39 7.28
CA GLY A 194 -22.25 -4.62 6.82
C GLY A 194 -21.42 -5.87 7.16
N LEU A 195 -20.10 -5.80 6.97
CA LEU A 195 -19.17 -6.85 7.40
C LEU A 195 -19.18 -7.03 8.93
N LEU A 196 -19.29 -5.95 9.70
CA LEU A 196 -19.40 -6.04 11.16
C LEU A 196 -20.74 -6.60 11.62
N LEU A 197 -21.78 -6.60 10.80
CA LEU A 197 -23.01 -7.32 11.13
C LEU A 197 -22.93 -8.80 10.76
N SER A 198 -21.95 -9.19 9.93
CA SER A 198 -21.64 -10.57 9.56
C SER A 198 -20.32 -11.08 10.18
N ASP A 199 -19.57 -11.89 9.42
CA ASP A 199 -18.26 -12.50 9.70
C ASP A 199 -17.10 -11.54 10.05
N GLY A 200 -17.27 -10.24 9.84
CA GLY A 200 -16.27 -9.23 10.18
C GLY A 200 -16.15 -8.99 11.69
N HIS A 201 -14.92 -8.81 12.15
CA HIS A 201 -14.64 -8.45 13.55
C HIS A 201 -13.59 -7.34 13.65
N LEU A 202 -13.69 -6.52 14.70
CA LEU A 202 -12.66 -5.56 15.06
C LEU A 202 -11.80 -6.12 16.18
N GLN A 203 -10.49 -5.97 16.04
CA GLN A 203 -9.53 -6.45 17.03
C GLN A 203 -8.68 -5.29 17.54
N GLN A 204 -8.74 -5.06 18.86
CA GLN A 204 -7.81 -4.22 19.59
C GLN A 204 -6.97 -5.10 20.53
N ARG A 205 -5.66 -5.19 20.27
CA ARG A 205 -4.77 -6.09 21.02
C ARG A 205 -4.31 -5.51 22.36
N GLN A 206 -4.21 -4.19 22.44
CA GLN A 206 -3.83 -3.46 23.64
C GLN A 206 -4.67 -2.18 23.71
N PRO A 207 -5.06 -1.71 24.90
CA PRO A 207 -5.86 -0.50 25.05
C PRO A 207 -5.23 0.75 24.39
N THR A 208 -3.90 0.80 24.36
CA THR A 208 -3.12 1.90 23.78
C THR A 208 -2.95 1.80 22.26
N TRP A 209 -3.34 0.68 21.64
CA TRP A 209 -3.15 0.43 20.21
C TRP A 209 -4.43 0.68 19.44
N ASN A 210 -4.29 1.11 18.19
CA ASN A 210 -5.45 1.24 17.30
C ASN A 210 -6.06 -0.12 16.96
N ALA A 211 -7.38 -0.16 16.83
CA ALA A 211 -8.07 -1.35 16.37
C ALA A 211 -7.83 -1.58 14.87
N ARG A 212 -8.01 -2.84 14.44
CA ARG A 212 -7.96 -3.26 13.03
C ARG A 212 -9.19 -4.08 12.69
N LEU A 213 -9.62 -4.01 11.45
CA LEU A 213 -10.65 -4.88 10.91
C LEU A 213 -10.03 -6.21 10.49
N GLY A 214 -10.63 -7.30 10.94
CA GLY A 214 -10.31 -8.66 10.57
C GLY A 214 -11.49 -9.31 9.87
N PHE A 215 -11.19 -10.15 8.89
CA PHE A 215 -12.17 -10.96 8.17
C PHE A 215 -11.60 -12.36 7.97
N VAL A 216 -12.41 -13.38 8.24
CA VAL A 216 -12.05 -14.79 8.05
C VAL A 216 -13.15 -15.41 7.21
N GLN A 217 -12.78 -15.96 6.06
CA GLN A 217 -13.71 -16.71 5.23
C GLN A 217 -13.25 -18.15 5.09
N ALA A 218 -14.13 -19.08 5.42
CA ALA A 218 -13.89 -20.50 5.20
C ALA A 218 -13.88 -20.79 3.69
N GLY A 219 -12.83 -21.48 3.22
CA GLY A 219 -12.71 -21.95 1.84
C GLY A 219 -13.17 -23.40 1.72
N VAL A 220 -12.30 -24.26 1.17
CA VAL A 220 -12.49 -25.71 1.18
C VAL A 220 -12.35 -26.29 2.61
N PRO A 221 -12.90 -27.49 2.90
CA PRO A 221 -12.78 -28.11 4.22
C PRO A 221 -11.34 -28.06 4.72
N HIS A 222 -11.14 -27.51 5.92
CA HIS A 222 -9.85 -27.32 6.62
C HIS A 222 -8.95 -26.16 6.16
N PHE A 223 -9.36 -25.33 5.19
CA PHE A 223 -8.62 -24.13 4.80
C PHE A 223 -9.50 -22.88 4.89
N GLY A 224 -8.99 -21.84 5.54
CA GLY A 224 -9.63 -20.53 5.63
C GLY A 224 -8.67 -19.44 5.22
N VAL A 225 -9.20 -18.36 4.65
CA VAL A 225 -8.42 -17.18 4.33
C VAL A 225 -8.73 -16.09 5.36
N GLN A 226 -7.68 -15.60 6.02
CA GLN A 226 -7.78 -14.52 6.97
C GLN A 226 -7.05 -13.29 6.47
N PHE A 227 -7.71 -12.15 6.55
CA PHE A 227 -7.12 -10.86 6.25
C PHE A 227 -7.32 -9.89 7.42
N PHE A 228 -6.33 -9.02 7.60
CA PHE A 228 -6.40 -7.90 8.53
C PHE A 228 -6.06 -6.60 7.82
N THR A 229 -6.80 -5.55 8.13
CA THR A 229 -6.42 -4.20 7.77
C THR A 229 -5.26 -3.71 8.65
N ARG A 230 -4.70 -2.55 8.29
CA ARG A 230 -3.86 -1.80 9.23
C ARG A 230 -4.69 -1.37 10.44
N SER A 231 -4.00 -1.26 11.59
CA SER A 231 -4.56 -0.66 12.79
C SER A 231 -4.70 0.86 12.60
N LEU A 232 -5.93 1.37 12.57
CA LEU A 232 -6.23 2.78 12.27
C LEU A 232 -7.20 3.36 13.32
N PRO A 233 -7.09 4.66 13.65
CA PRO A 233 -7.97 5.33 14.62
C PRO A 233 -9.45 5.21 14.26
N CYS A 234 -9.81 5.32 12.98
CA CYS A 234 -11.19 5.17 12.52
C CYS A 234 -11.79 3.79 12.85
N PHE A 235 -10.97 2.73 12.92
CA PHE A 235 -11.42 1.41 13.36
C PHE A 235 -11.52 1.33 14.89
N THR A 236 -10.76 2.13 15.63
CA THR A 236 -10.88 2.23 17.09
C THR A 236 -12.22 2.85 17.47
N GLU A 237 -12.66 3.90 16.76
CA GLU A 237 -13.99 4.51 16.97
C GLU A 237 -15.11 3.49 16.76
N LEU A 238 -15.04 2.72 15.66
CA LEU A 238 -15.99 1.63 15.41
C LEU A 238 -15.89 0.50 16.45
N TYR A 239 -14.68 0.19 16.93
CA TYR A 239 -14.46 -0.85 17.92
C TYR A 239 -15.14 -0.49 19.23
N LEU A 240 -14.99 0.76 19.68
CA LEU A 240 -15.65 1.26 20.89
C LEU A 240 -17.18 1.33 20.74
N LEU A 241 -17.66 1.57 19.51
CA LEU A 241 -19.09 1.63 19.22
C LEU A 241 -19.76 0.25 19.21
N PHE A 242 -19.09 -0.76 18.64
CA PHE A 242 -19.63 -2.10 18.48
C PHE A 242 -19.19 -3.09 19.57
N ASN A 243 -18.23 -2.75 20.43
CA ASN A 243 -17.81 -3.63 21.54
C ASN A 243 -18.03 -2.95 22.89
N ILE A 244 -18.99 -3.47 23.66
CA ILE A 244 -19.28 -3.03 25.03
C ILE A 244 -18.81 -4.12 25.97
N GLY A 245 -17.83 -3.81 26.83
CA GLY A 245 -17.28 -4.79 27.78
C GLY A 245 -16.60 -5.99 27.11
N GLY A 246 -16.07 -5.81 25.89
CA GLY A 246 -15.45 -6.89 25.11
C GLY A 246 -16.43 -7.80 24.38
N ILE A 247 -17.73 -7.53 24.47
CA ILE A 247 -18.79 -8.27 23.77
C ILE A 247 -19.29 -7.41 22.61
N LYS A 248 -19.41 -8.04 21.43
CA LYS A 248 -19.95 -7.40 20.23
C LYS A 248 -21.44 -7.12 20.45
N ALA A 249 -21.84 -5.86 20.33
CA ALA A 249 -23.18 -5.37 20.57
C ALA A 249 -23.61 -4.41 19.45
N ILE A 250 -24.93 -4.29 19.23
CA ILE A 250 -25.45 -3.39 18.20
C ILE A 250 -25.60 -1.98 18.79
N PRO A 251 -24.97 -0.95 18.21
CA PRO A 251 -25.00 0.38 18.78
C PRO A 251 -26.38 1.03 18.66
N ALA A 252 -26.68 1.98 19.55
CA ALA A 252 -27.95 2.69 19.57
C ALA A 252 -28.19 3.51 18.29
N ASN A 253 -27.13 3.99 17.64
CA ASN A 253 -27.18 4.77 16.40
C ASN A 253 -27.17 3.90 15.12
N ILE A 254 -27.38 2.58 15.21
CA ILE A 254 -27.38 1.67 14.05
C ILE A 254 -28.36 2.10 12.95
N TYR A 255 -29.45 2.80 13.31
CA TYR A 255 -30.39 3.40 12.35
C TYR A 255 -29.70 4.30 11.33
N PHE A 256 -28.62 5.00 11.67
CA PHE A 256 -27.89 5.88 10.75
C PHE A 256 -26.77 5.15 9.99
N LEU A 257 -26.30 4.02 10.52
CA LEU A 257 -25.15 3.27 10.02
C LEU A 257 -25.54 2.16 9.03
N LEU A 258 -26.71 1.55 9.21
CA LEU A 258 -27.22 0.49 8.32
C LEU A 258 -27.78 1.12 7.04
N CYS A 259 -26.92 1.60 6.15
CA CYS A 259 -27.31 2.09 4.82
C CYS A 259 -27.49 0.93 3.83
N GLU A 260 -27.97 1.20 2.62
CA GLU A 260 -28.17 0.17 1.58
C GLU A 260 -26.88 -0.64 1.29
N VAL A 261 -25.72 0.02 1.33
CA VAL A 261 -24.42 -0.66 1.15
C VAL A 261 -24.13 -1.61 2.31
N ALA A 262 -24.43 -1.19 3.54
CA ALA A 262 -24.25 -2.02 4.73
C ALA A 262 -25.22 -3.20 4.73
N LEU A 263 -26.49 -2.97 4.38
CA LEU A 263 -27.50 -4.01 4.25
C LEU A 263 -27.08 -5.05 3.20
N ALA A 264 -26.62 -4.63 2.03
CA ALA A 264 -26.15 -5.53 0.99
C ALA A 264 -24.99 -6.42 1.47
N HIS A 265 -24.00 -5.85 2.17
CA HIS A 265 -22.85 -6.63 2.67
C HIS A 265 -23.21 -7.55 3.83
N TRP A 266 -24.16 -7.14 4.66
CA TRP A 266 -24.71 -8.02 5.69
C TRP A 266 -25.42 -9.22 5.06
N ILE A 267 -26.27 -8.97 4.06
CA ILE A 267 -26.96 -10.03 3.30
C ILE A 267 -25.95 -10.98 2.64
N MET A 268 -24.90 -10.45 2.01
CA MET A 268 -23.88 -11.27 1.34
C MET A 268 -23.06 -12.14 2.30
N GLY A 269 -22.92 -11.74 3.56
CA GLY A 269 -22.18 -12.51 4.57
C GLY A 269 -23.05 -13.56 5.25
N ASP A 270 -24.16 -13.12 5.84
CA ASP A 270 -24.89 -13.89 6.85
C ASP A 270 -26.36 -14.16 6.47
N ALA A 271 -26.74 -14.02 5.20
CA ALA A 271 -28.09 -14.39 4.76
C ALA A 271 -28.15 -15.74 4.06
N TYR A 272 -29.30 -16.38 4.18
CA TYR A 272 -29.66 -17.53 3.36
C TYR A 272 -31.12 -17.44 2.89
N ARG A 273 -31.41 -18.15 1.81
CA ARG A 273 -32.75 -18.22 1.26
C ARG A 273 -33.64 -19.10 2.14
N LEU A 274 -34.78 -18.58 2.55
CA LEU A 274 -35.81 -19.32 3.26
C LEU A 274 -37.09 -19.32 2.43
N SER A 275 -37.32 -20.39 1.66
CA SER A 275 -38.48 -20.52 0.75
C SER A 275 -38.58 -19.33 -0.24
N ALA A 276 -39.60 -18.48 -0.07
CA ALA A 276 -39.83 -17.25 -0.84
C ALA A 276 -39.25 -15.98 -0.18
N GLY A 277 -38.63 -16.11 1.00
CA GLY A 277 -38.04 -15.02 1.77
C GLY A 277 -36.53 -15.15 1.97
N LEU A 278 -35.99 -14.20 2.73
CA LEU A 278 -34.58 -14.10 3.12
C LEU A 278 -34.49 -14.19 4.64
N ALA A 279 -33.60 -15.05 5.14
CA ALA A 279 -33.30 -15.14 6.57
C ALA A 279 -31.91 -14.57 6.83
N LEU A 280 -31.78 -13.72 7.85
CA LEU A 280 -30.51 -13.19 8.34
C LEU A 280 -30.10 -13.94 9.61
N CYS A 281 -28.89 -14.49 9.63
CA CYS A 281 -28.34 -15.15 10.79
C CYS A 281 -27.92 -14.09 11.82
N THR A 282 -28.63 -14.02 12.94
CA THR A 282 -28.36 -13.07 14.04
C THR A 282 -28.15 -13.76 15.38
N ASP A 283 -27.86 -15.06 15.36
CA ASP A 283 -27.75 -15.90 16.56
C ASP A 283 -26.63 -15.44 17.52
N SER A 284 -25.68 -14.65 17.02
CA SER A 284 -24.59 -14.07 17.81
C SER A 284 -24.97 -12.81 18.58
N PHE A 285 -26.17 -12.23 18.36
CA PHE A 285 -26.62 -11.00 18.99
C PHE A 285 -27.66 -11.25 20.09
N SER A 286 -27.77 -10.30 21.03
CA SER A 286 -28.82 -10.36 22.05
C SER A 286 -30.20 -10.12 21.45
N ILE A 287 -31.27 -10.62 22.09
CA ILE A 287 -32.66 -10.40 21.62
C ILE A 287 -32.97 -8.90 21.49
N SER A 288 -32.50 -8.07 22.42
CA SER A 288 -32.67 -6.60 22.36
C SER A 288 -32.02 -5.99 21.12
N ASP A 289 -30.84 -6.47 20.76
CA ASP A 289 -30.12 -6.03 19.56
C ASP A 289 -30.80 -6.51 18.28
N VAL A 290 -31.31 -7.75 18.26
CA VAL A 290 -32.10 -8.28 17.14
C VAL A 290 -33.36 -7.45 16.93
N VAL A 291 -34.10 -7.12 18.00
CA VAL A 291 -35.28 -6.24 17.92
C VAL A 291 -34.90 -4.85 17.39
N ARG A 292 -33.74 -4.30 17.80
CA ARG A 292 -33.24 -3.03 17.26
C ARG A 292 -32.98 -3.12 15.76
N LEU A 293 -32.35 -4.20 15.29
CA LEU A 293 -32.10 -4.43 13.87
C LEU A 293 -33.41 -4.58 13.09
N MET A 294 -34.37 -5.36 13.60
CA MET A 294 -35.70 -5.52 12.99
C MET A 294 -36.39 -4.16 12.81
N ASN A 295 -36.40 -3.33 13.85
CA ASN A 295 -36.99 -1.98 13.77
C ASN A 295 -36.33 -1.13 12.69
N VAL A 296 -35.01 -1.21 12.51
CA VAL A 296 -34.33 -0.48 11.44
C VAL A 296 -34.70 -1.04 10.07
N LEU A 297 -34.75 -2.36 9.89
CA LEU A 297 -35.17 -2.98 8.63
C LEU A 297 -36.58 -2.56 8.22
N MET A 298 -37.51 -2.54 9.17
CA MET A 298 -38.90 -2.13 8.93
C MET A 298 -39.03 -0.63 8.65
N ILE A 299 -38.42 0.23 9.49
CA ILE A 299 -38.63 1.68 9.41
C ILE A 299 -37.79 2.31 8.29
N ARG A 300 -36.52 1.89 8.15
CA ARG A 300 -35.59 2.51 7.19
C ARG A 300 -35.70 1.88 5.81
N HIS A 301 -35.72 0.55 5.75
CA HIS A 301 -35.66 -0.20 4.49
C HIS A 301 -37.03 -0.70 4.02
N GLN A 302 -38.09 -0.48 4.80
CA GLN A 302 -39.46 -0.85 4.45
C GLN A 302 -39.61 -2.35 4.13
N LEU A 303 -38.88 -3.18 4.88
CA LEU A 303 -38.94 -4.64 4.76
C LEU A 303 -39.97 -5.19 5.76
N GLU A 304 -40.83 -6.08 5.27
CA GLU A 304 -41.90 -6.77 6.02
C GLU A 304 -41.46 -8.14 6.56
#